data_AF-A0A252DMW3-F1
#
_entry.id   AF-A0A252DMW3-F1
#
_cell.length_a   1.000
_cell.length_b   1.000
_cell.length_c   1.000
_cell.angle_alpha   90.00
_cell.angle_beta   90.00
_cell.angle_gamma   90.00
#
_symmetry.space_group_name_H-M   'P 1'
#
loop_
_entity.id
_entity.type
_entity.pdbx_description
1 polymer ?
#
loop_
_entity_poly.entity_id
_entity_poly.type
_entity_poly.pdbx_seq_one_letter_code
_entity_poly.pdbx_strand_id
1 'polypeptide(L)'
;MTDNQNQPRNYDAVLGGQSPPPVYGVVLGGIEGVKNCLSNPVIEVRIAALSEALKYGDAGLDVVRQALQDESKLVRRFAYRLLQHRVEPQVIQALQAYKPWNLEERLNEYQGDNVTQFANRQVVEFDTNIGITEPTNKAYALRCGYDENEEDLPSQLSRLLQEPNAHKLEALVLGLWAEAYERDSSEIVQALVDAKQYLTNLKAIFFGDIIGDECEISWIQQSDISPILQAYPKLEILQVRGGDGLQFSLPVQHNHLKALIVETGGLSRDTVAQICQMNLPALEHLELWFGREDYGGDCWIEDIHPILFEEKFPNLTYLGLRNSQFTDEIANAIVSSPIINSISVLDLSMGTLSDAGAEELLNCQAISYLDILNVSESFLSQEVIEKLSTLDVRVLVNNQKQEDEDGYIHSRYCSVAE
;
A
#
# COMPACT_ATOMS: atom_id res chain seq x y z
N MET A 1 3.42 65.66 -30.88
CA MET A 1 3.09 65.53 -29.46
C MET A 1 2.61 64.11 -29.25
N THR A 2 3.35 63.35 -28.46
CA THR A 2 3.19 61.91 -28.22
C THR A 2 2.19 61.69 -27.09
N ASP A 3 0.98 61.22 -27.41
CA ASP A 3 0.00 60.80 -26.41
C ASP A 3 0.09 59.29 -26.16
N ASN A 4 0.35 58.95 -24.90
CA ASN A 4 0.50 57.59 -24.37
C ASN A 4 -0.75 56.73 -24.61
N GLN A 5 -0.63 55.66 -25.39
CA GLN A 5 -1.72 54.73 -25.72
C GLN A 5 -1.89 53.54 -24.76
N ASN A 6 -1.20 53.49 -23.62
CA ASN A 6 -1.23 52.34 -22.70
C ASN A 6 -1.83 52.69 -21.32
N GLN A 7 -3.08 53.18 -21.28
CA GLN A 7 -3.90 53.14 -20.06
C GLN A 7 -5.14 52.28 -20.30
N PRO A 8 -5.42 51.31 -19.41
CA PRO A 8 -6.59 50.45 -19.55
C PRO A 8 -7.89 51.23 -19.37
N ARG A 9 -8.90 50.86 -20.16
CA ARG A 9 -10.25 51.46 -20.18
C ARG A 9 -11.16 50.78 -19.16
N ASN A 10 -12.31 51.40 -18.87
CA ASN A 10 -13.29 50.96 -17.86
C ASN A 10 -13.90 49.54 -18.09
N TYR A 11 -13.51 48.85 -19.14
CA TYR A 11 -13.96 47.51 -19.54
C TYR A 11 -12.80 46.54 -19.79
N ASP A 12 -11.57 46.94 -19.48
CA ASP A 12 -10.40 46.06 -19.60
C ASP A 12 -10.34 45.12 -18.39
N ALA A 13 -10.15 43.82 -18.66
CA ALA A 13 -10.03 42.80 -17.63
C ALA A 13 -8.75 43.02 -16.81
N VAL A 14 -8.88 43.02 -15.48
CA VAL A 14 -7.76 43.14 -14.55
C VAL A 14 -7.56 41.81 -13.82
N LEU A 15 -6.33 41.30 -13.81
CA LEU A 15 -5.95 40.09 -13.08
C LEU A 15 -6.14 40.32 -11.57
N GLY A 16 -7.02 39.50 -10.95
CA GLY A 16 -7.38 39.60 -9.55
C GLY A 16 -6.22 39.27 -8.61
N GLY A 17 -5.65 40.29 -7.97
CA GLY A 17 -4.89 40.15 -6.72
C GLY A 17 -5.83 40.06 -5.51
N GLN A 18 -5.25 39.73 -4.35
CA GLN A 18 -5.89 39.37 -3.06
C GLN A 18 -6.88 40.39 -2.45
N SER A 19 -7.97 40.72 -3.14
CA SER A 19 -9.09 41.50 -2.59
C SER A 19 -10.41 40.99 -3.15
N PRO A 20 -11.49 40.97 -2.34
CA PRO A 20 -12.77 40.42 -2.79
C PRO A 20 -13.31 41.26 -3.97
N PRO A 21 -13.87 40.61 -5.01
CA PRO A 21 -14.17 41.31 -6.25
C PRO A 21 -15.29 42.33 -6.06
N PRO A 22 -15.28 43.45 -6.80
CA PRO A 22 -16.39 44.39 -6.82
C PRO A 22 -17.65 43.69 -7.37
N VAL A 23 -18.81 44.09 -6.85
CA VAL A 23 -20.15 43.47 -7.02
C VAL A 23 -20.62 43.34 -8.49
N TYR A 24 -19.84 43.81 -9.47
CA TYR A 24 -20.13 43.73 -10.92
C TYR A 24 -18.95 43.24 -11.78
N GLY A 25 -17.93 42.62 -11.20
CA GLY A 25 -16.85 41.96 -11.96
C GLY A 25 -17.33 40.63 -12.55
N VAL A 26 -17.16 40.44 -13.86
CA VAL A 26 -17.47 39.18 -14.55
C VAL A 26 -16.57 38.09 -13.99
N VAL A 27 -17.13 37.24 -13.12
CA VAL A 27 -16.59 35.91 -12.79
C VAL A 27 -16.36 35.22 -14.13
N LEU A 28 -15.15 34.73 -14.41
CA LEU A 28 -14.87 33.93 -15.59
C LEU A 28 -15.92 32.81 -15.65
N GLY A 29 -16.93 32.99 -16.51
CA GLY A 29 -17.99 32.01 -16.69
C GLY A 29 -17.53 30.92 -17.63
N GLY A 30 -18.13 29.75 -17.53
CA GLY A 30 -17.82 28.65 -18.44
C GLY A 30 -16.59 27.82 -18.03
N ILE A 31 -16.05 27.09 -19.00
CA ILE A 31 -14.92 26.17 -18.79
C ILE A 31 -13.63 26.86 -18.32
N GLU A 32 -13.41 28.13 -18.69
CA GLU A 32 -12.25 28.90 -18.22
C GLU A 32 -12.35 29.25 -16.73
N GLY A 33 -13.56 29.46 -16.22
CA GLY A 33 -13.82 29.61 -14.79
C GLY A 33 -13.45 28.35 -14.01
N VAL A 34 -13.84 27.18 -14.55
CA VAL A 34 -13.49 25.87 -13.98
C VAL A 34 -11.97 25.66 -13.93
N LYS A 35 -11.25 25.93 -15.02
CA LYS A 35 -9.79 25.82 -15.06
C LYS A 35 -9.11 26.75 -14.05
N ASN A 36 -9.63 27.97 -13.87
CA ASN A 36 -9.11 28.89 -12.86
C ASN A 36 -9.34 28.35 -11.43
N CYS A 37 -10.50 27.74 -11.17
CA CYS A 37 -10.76 27.08 -9.88
C CYS A 37 -9.82 25.88 -9.63
N LEU A 38 -9.37 25.17 -10.66
CA LEU A 38 -8.38 24.11 -10.52
C LEU A 38 -6.96 24.60 -10.23
N SER A 39 -6.67 25.89 -10.39
CA SER A 39 -5.40 26.47 -9.94
C SER A 39 -5.48 27.01 -8.50
N ASN A 40 -6.61 26.78 -7.80
CA ASN A 40 -6.83 27.30 -6.46
C ASN A 40 -6.03 26.50 -5.42
N PRO A 41 -5.39 27.15 -4.43
CA PRO A 41 -4.68 26.45 -3.36
C PRO A 41 -5.60 25.58 -2.47
N VAL A 42 -6.91 25.86 -2.44
CA VAL A 42 -7.90 25.11 -1.64
C VAL A 42 -8.37 23.87 -2.40
N ILE A 43 -8.14 22.69 -1.81
CA ILE A 43 -8.41 21.38 -2.44
C ILE A 43 -9.91 21.21 -2.72
N GLU A 44 -10.78 21.61 -1.81
CA GLU A 44 -12.24 21.48 -1.93
C GLU A 44 -12.77 22.28 -3.12
N VAL A 45 -12.16 23.44 -3.39
CA VAL A 45 -12.49 24.27 -4.57
C VAL A 45 -12.09 23.56 -5.86
N ARG A 46 -10.90 22.93 -5.88
CA ARG A 46 -10.45 22.14 -7.04
C ARG A 46 -11.37 20.95 -7.28
N ILE A 47 -11.70 20.20 -6.23
CA ILE A 47 -12.62 19.06 -6.29
C ILE A 47 -13.99 19.48 -6.82
N ALA A 48 -14.58 20.54 -6.27
CA ALA A 48 -15.87 21.06 -6.73
C ALA A 48 -15.83 21.47 -8.21
N ALA A 49 -14.72 22.05 -8.66
CA ALA A 49 -14.52 22.44 -10.05
C ALA A 49 -14.52 21.22 -11.01
N LEU A 50 -14.00 20.07 -10.58
CA LEU A 50 -14.02 18.86 -11.42
C LEU A 50 -15.43 18.38 -11.74
N SER A 51 -16.35 18.43 -10.77
CA SER A 51 -17.77 18.13 -11.01
C SER A 51 -18.41 19.13 -11.99
N GLU A 52 -18.11 20.42 -11.83
CA GLU A 52 -18.58 21.46 -12.73
C GLU A 52 -18.02 21.31 -14.16
N ALA A 53 -16.79 20.82 -14.30
CA ALA A 53 -16.15 20.60 -15.58
C ALA A 53 -17.01 19.74 -16.51
N LEU A 54 -17.62 18.67 -15.99
CA LEU A 54 -18.41 17.73 -16.78
C LEU A 54 -19.63 18.35 -17.49
N LYS A 55 -20.08 19.53 -17.06
CA LYS A 55 -21.16 20.29 -17.73
C LYS A 55 -20.75 20.87 -19.09
N TYR A 56 -19.46 20.87 -19.41
CA TYR A 56 -18.89 21.49 -20.61
C TYR A 56 -18.49 20.48 -21.71
N GLY A 57 -19.06 19.27 -21.70
CA GLY A 57 -18.83 18.26 -22.74
C GLY A 57 -17.35 17.83 -22.83
N ASP A 58 -16.83 17.67 -24.05
CA ASP A 58 -15.46 17.21 -24.30
C ASP A 58 -14.39 18.11 -23.65
N ALA A 59 -14.59 19.44 -23.68
CA ALA A 59 -13.67 20.37 -23.04
C ALA A 59 -13.63 20.20 -21.51
N GLY A 60 -14.78 19.86 -20.93
CA GLY A 60 -14.92 19.48 -19.52
C GLY A 60 -14.22 18.17 -19.19
N LEU A 61 -14.44 17.17 -20.04
CA LEU A 61 -13.84 15.84 -19.90
C LEU A 61 -12.31 15.90 -19.94
N ASP A 62 -11.75 16.71 -20.85
CA ASP A 62 -10.31 16.93 -20.92
C ASP A 62 -9.74 17.59 -19.66
N VAL A 63 -10.50 18.49 -19.04
CA VAL A 63 -10.11 19.12 -17.77
C VAL A 63 -10.06 18.09 -16.64
N VAL A 64 -11.07 17.22 -16.52
CA VAL A 64 -11.06 16.14 -15.52
C VAL A 64 -9.91 15.16 -15.79
N ARG A 65 -9.68 14.80 -17.06
CA ARG A 65 -8.55 13.95 -17.46
C ARG A 65 -7.20 14.53 -17.08
N GLN A 66 -7.00 15.84 -17.25
CA GLN A 66 -5.76 16.52 -16.84
C GLN A 66 -5.55 16.50 -15.33
N ALA A 67 -6.63 16.55 -14.55
CA ALA A 67 -6.57 16.51 -13.09
C ALA A 67 -6.09 15.17 -12.51
N LEU A 68 -5.98 14.10 -13.31
CA LEU A 68 -5.26 12.88 -12.94
C LEU A 68 -3.76 13.12 -12.66
N GLN A 69 -3.22 14.28 -13.07
CA GLN A 69 -1.85 14.73 -12.84
C GLN A 69 -1.75 15.86 -11.81
N ASP A 70 -2.82 16.16 -11.05
CA ASP A 70 -2.79 17.18 -9.99
C ASP A 70 -1.78 16.82 -8.90
N GLU A 71 -1.17 17.84 -8.29
CA GLU A 71 -0.25 17.65 -7.16
C GLU A 71 -0.93 16.97 -5.96
N SER A 72 -2.21 17.25 -5.74
CA SER A 72 -3.01 16.67 -4.67
C SER A 72 -3.53 15.30 -5.06
N LYS A 73 -3.18 14.30 -4.24
CA LYS A 73 -3.72 12.93 -4.33
C LYS A 73 -5.26 12.94 -4.28
N LEU A 74 -5.87 13.78 -3.44
CA LEU A 74 -7.33 13.89 -3.34
C LEU A 74 -7.99 14.39 -4.62
N VAL A 75 -7.36 15.33 -5.32
CA VAL A 75 -7.87 15.86 -6.60
C VAL A 75 -7.70 14.81 -7.70
N ARG A 76 -6.55 14.14 -7.75
CA ARG A 76 -6.31 13.02 -8.68
C ARG A 76 -7.34 11.90 -8.50
N ARG A 77 -7.63 11.54 -7.25
CA ARG A 77 -8.62 10.53 -6.88
C ARG A 77 -10.03 10.93 -7.28
N PHE A 78 -10.41 12.18 -7.01
CA PHE A 78 -11.71 12.69 -7.45
C PHE A 78 -11.84 12.67 -8.98
N ALA A 79 -10.79 13.06 -9.69
CA ALA A 79 -10.73 12.97 -11.15
C ALA A 79 -10.87 11.52 -11.64
N TYR A 80 -10.16 10.56 -11.02
CA TYR A 80 -10.26 9.14 -11.35
C TYR A 80 -11.70 8.63 -11.25
N ARG A 81 -12.40 8.89 -10.13
CA ARG A 81 -13.80 8.45 -9.94
C ARG A 81 -14.75 9.02 -11.00
N LEU A 82 -14.58 10.29 -11.39
CA LEU A 82 -15.40 10.89 -12.46
C LEU A 82 -15.16 10.26 -13.85
N LEU A 83 -14.04 9.55 -14.01
CA LEU A 83 -13.59 8.97 -15.28
C LEU A 83 -13.75 7.45 -15.32
N GLN A 84 -13.76 6.74 -14.19
CA GLN A 84 -13.60 5.27 -14.15
C GLN A 84 -14.64 4.47 -14.94
N HIS A 85 -15.86 5.00 -15.11
CA HIS A 85 -16.94 4.35 -15.86
C HIS A 85 -17.11 4.87 -17.29
N ARG A 86 -16.19 5.72 -17.76
CA ARG A 86 -16.23 6.32 -19.09
C ARG A 86 -15.61 5.42 -20.14
N VAL A 87 -16.12 5.52 -21.36
CA VAL A 87 -15.77 4.63 -22.48
C VAL A 87 -15.03 5.35 -23.61
N GLU A 88 -14.84 6.66 -23.46
CA GLU A 88 -14.12 7.51 -24.39
C GLU A 88 -12.64 7.06 -24.50
N PRO A 89 -12.08 6.83 -25.70
CA PRO A 89 -10.73 6.27 -25.87
C PRO A 89 -9.63 7.04 -25.15
N GLN A 90 -9.67 8.38 -25.17
CA GLN A 90 -8.70 9.22 -24.46
C GLN A 90 -8.78 9.10 -22.94
N VAL A 91 -9.95 8.75 -22.40
CA VAL A 91 -10.15 8.52 -20.97
C VAL A 91 -9.61 7.16 -20.60
N ILE A 92 -9.96 6.12 -21.37
CA ILE A 92 -9.41 4.77 -21.18
C ILE A 92 -7.88 4.82 -21.18
N GLN A 93 -7.27 5.51 -22.14
CA GLN A 93 -5.82 5.67 -22.22
C GLN A 93 -5.24 6.41 -21.01
N ALA A 94 -5.90 7.47 -20.54
CA ALA A 94 -5.43 8.22 -19.37
C ALA A 94 -5.55 7.42 -18.07
N LEU A 95 -6.63 6.64 -17.92
CA LEU A 95 -6.83 5.75 -16.79
C LEU A 95 -5.83 4.59 -16.79
N GLN A 96 -5.49 4.04 -17.95
CA GLN A 96 -4.42 3.03 -18.07
C GLN A 96 -3.04 3.57 -17.62
N ALA A 97 -2.80 4.87 -17.79
CA ALA A 97 -1.57 5.52 -17.33
C ALA A 97 -1.64 5.96 -15.85
N TYR A 98 -2.85 6.11 -15.29
CA TYR A 98 -3.05 6.51 -13.92
C TYR A 98 -2.99 5.28 -13.00
N LYS A 99 -1.93 5.21 -12.19
CA LYS A 99 -1.78 4.22 -11.15
C LYS A 99 -1.98 4.91 -9.80
N PRO A 100 -3.18 4.88 -9.19
CA PRO A 100 -3.40 5.48 -7.87
C PRO A 100 -2.51 4.80 -6.81
N TRP A 101 -2.15 3.54 -7.08
CA TRP A 101 -1.28 2.70 -6.30
C TRP A 101 -0.56 1.72 -7.24
N ASN A 102 0.64 1.27 -6.86
CA ASN A 102 1.61 0.66 -7.78
C ASN A 102 2.10 -0.72 -7.31
N LEU A 103 1.31 -1.49 -6.57
CA LEU A 103 1.69 -2.86 -6.13
C LEU A 103 0.54 -3.85 -6.38
N GLU A 104 -0.02 -3.84 -7.60
CA GLU A 104 -1.20 -4.63 -8.03
C GLU A 104 -1.18 -6.09 -7.57
N GLU A 105 0.00 -6.69 -7.49
CA GLU A 105 0.19 -8.04 -6.97
C GLU A 105 -0.33 -8.26 -5.54
N ARG A 106 -0.43 -7.22 -4.70
CA ARG A 106 -0.84 -7.33 -3.28
C ARG A 106 -2.36 -7.47 -3.08
N LEU A 107 -3.15 -7.12 -4.09
CA LEU A 107 -4.61 -7.34 -4.08
C LEU A 107 -5.00 -8.74 -4.57
N ASN A 108 -4.02 -9.54 -5.01
CA ASN A 108 -4.28 -10.92 -5.37
C ASN A 108 -4.56 -11.75 -4.12
N GLU A 109 -5.34 -12.81 -4.31
CA GLU A 109 -5.60 -13.80 -3.27
C GLU A 109 -4.29 -14.45 -2.81
N TYR A 110 -4.14 -14.61 -1.49
CA TYR A 110 -3.01 -15.33 -0.93
C TYR A 110 -3.14 -16.82 -1.26
N GLN A 111 -2.16 -17.39 -1.95
CA GLN A 111 -2.18 -18.79 -2.39
C GLN A 111 -1.38 -19.73 -1.47
N GLY A 112 -0.61 -19.21 -0.51
CA GLY A 112 0.31 -20.03 0.29
C GLY A 112 1.57 -20.51 -0.45
N ASP A 113 1.67 -20.27 -1.76
CA ASP A 113 2.84 -20.59 -2.58
C ASP A 113 3.91 -19.50 -2.57
N ASN A 114 5.12 -19.83 -3.05
CA ASN A 114 6.16 -18.84 -3.29
C ASN A 114 5.67 -17.79 -4.29
N VAL A 115 6.07 -16.54 -4.08
CA VAL A 115 5.62 -15.45 -4.94
C VAL A 115 6.18 -15.59 -6.36
N THR A 116 5.30 -15.42 -7.35
CA THR A 116 5.69 -15.38 -8.78
C THR A 116 5.93 -13.94 -9.26
N GLN A 117 5.46 -12.95 -8.49
CA GLN A 117 5.69 -11.53 -8.72
C GLN A 117 6.05 -10.83 -7.41
N PHE A 118 7.03 -9.92 -7.49
CA PHE A 118 7.43 -9.09 -6.37
C PHE A 118 7.89 -7.72 -6.86
N ALA A 119 7.38 -6.66 -6.26
CA ALA A 119 7.69 -5.27 -6.62
C ALA A 119 7.47 -4.98 -8.12
N ASN A 120 6.35 -5.44 -8.69
CA ASN A 120 6.01 -5.42 -10.12
C ASN A 120 7.02 -6.11 -11.05
N ARG A 121 7.78 -7.09 -10.55
CA ARG A 121 8.76 -7.85 -11.32
C ARG A 121 8.41 -9.32 -11.26
N GLN A 122 8.68 -10.04 -12.35
CA GLN A 122 8.64 -11.50 -12.30
C GLN A 122 9.75 -12.01 -11.38
N VAL A 123 9.40 -12.93 -10.49
CA VAL A 123 10.36 -13.63 -9.62
C VAL A 123 11.01 -14.76 -10.42
N VAL A 124 12.33 -14.88 -10.33
CA VAL A 124 13.10 -15.97 -10.93
C VAL A 124 14.13 -16.51 -9.95
N GLU A 125 14.32 -17.83 -9.93
CA GLU A 125 15.40 -18.44 -9.16
C GLU A 125 16.77 -17.99 -9.66
N PHE A 126 17.69 -17.71 -8.74
CA PHE A 126 19.07 -17.50 -9.09
C PHE A 126 19.75 -18.83 -9.44
N ASP A 127 20.19 -18.96 -10.69
CA ASP A 127 21.01 -20.07 -11.17
C ASP A 127 22.38 -19.53 -11.59
N THR A 128 23.44 -20.05 -10.97
CA THR A 128 24.84 -19.66 -11.25
C THR A 128 25.29 -19.98 -12.67
N ASN A 129 24.65 -20.92 -13.36
CA ASN A 129 24.93 -21.23 -14.76
C ASN A 129 24.35 -20.19 -15.73
N ILE A 130 23.32 -19.47 -15.30
CA ILE A 130 22.63 -18.43 -16.09
C ILE A 130 23.13 -17.03 -15.70
N GLY A 131 23.36 -16.82 -14.40
CA GLY A 131 23.77 -15.54 -13.83
C GLY A 131 22.65 -14.48 -13.84
N ILE A 132 23.03 -13.24 -13.55
CA ILE A 132 22.10 -12.09 -13.51
C ILE A 132 21.99 -11.46 -14.91
N THR A 133 20.94 -11.83 -15.64
CA THR A 133 20.65 -11.36 -17.01
C THR A 133 19.79 -10.09 -17.07
N GLU A 134 18.80 -9.95 -16.19
CA GLU A 134 17.83 -8.84 -16.22
C GLU A 134 17.70 -8.17 -14.83
N PRO A 135 18.73 -7.45 -14.36
CA PRO A 135 18.84 -7.00 -12.98
C PRO A 135 17.76 -5.97 -12.54
N THR A 136 17.11 -5.29 -13.48
CA THR A 136 16.11 -4.24 -13.20
C THR A 136 14.68 -4.69 -13.41
N ASN A 137 14.45 -5.72 -14.23
CA ASN A 137 13.11 -6.15 -14.65
C ASN A 137 12.65 -7.45 -13.96
N LYS A 138 13.58 -8.15 -13.30
CA LYS A 138 13.31 -9.37 -12.54
C LYS A 138 13.65 -9.18 -11.07
N ALA A 139 12.93 -9.91 -10.22
CA ALA A 139 13.31 -10.12 -8.83
C ALA A 139 14.00 -11.49 -8.75
N TYR A 140 15.22 -11.52 -8.21
CA TYR A 140 15.97 -12.77 -8.10
C TYR A 140 15.70 -13.40 -6.74
N ALA A 141 15.35 -14.68 -6.72
CA ALA A 141 15.10 -15.44 -5.51
C ALA A 141 16.31 -16.30 -5.12
N LEU A 142 16.60 -16.33 -3.82
CA LEU A 142 17.52 -17.28 -3.17
C LEU A 142 16.71 -18.08 -2.15
N ARG A 143 16.72 -19.41 -2.27
CA ARG A 143 16.03 -20.31 -1.33
C ARG A 143 16.93 -21.52 -1.06
N CYS A 144 17.12 -21.88 0.20
CA CYS A 144 17.68 -23.19 0.55
C CYS A 144 16.62 -24.26 0.32
N GLY A 145 17.00 -25.43 -0.19
CA GLY A 145 16.17 -26.61 -0.02
C GLY A 145 16.42 -27.30 1.33
N TYR A 146 15.70 -28.39 1.53
CA TYR A 146 15.63 -29.10 2.82
C TYR A 146 16.78 -30.10 3.04
N ASP A 147 17.51 -30.47 1.98
CA ASP A 147 18.62 -31.40 2.11
C ASP A 147 19.81 -30.68 2.76
N GLU A 148 20.38 -31.24 3.83
CA GLU A 148 21.56 -30.71 4.52
C GLU A 148 22.78 -30.52 3.59
N ASN A 149 22.77 -31.16 2.42
CA ASN A 149 23.81 -31.01 1.39
C ASN A 149 23.58 -29.80 0.47
N GLU A 150 22.43 -29.14 0.57
CA GLU A 150 22.13 -27.93 -0.19
C GLU A 150 22.85 -26.71 0.39
N GLU A 151 23.12 -25.75 -0.51
CA GLU A 151 23.88 -24.57 -0.15
C GLU A 151 23.03 -23.62 0.71
N ASP A 152 23.60 -23.19 1.84
CA ASP A 152 22.97 -22.23 2.72
C ASP A 152 22.78 -20.86 2.04
N LEU A 153 21.81 -20.10 2.55
CA LEU A 153 21.37 -18.85 1.94
C LEU A 153 22.49 -17.78 1.93
N PRO A 154 23.32 -17.64 2.99
CA PRO A 154 24.51 -16.79 2.93
C PRO A 154 25.53 -17.17 1.84
N SER A 155 25.73 -18.45 1.57
CA SER A 155 26.63 -18.93 0.52
C SER A 155 26.05 -18.68 -0.86
N GLN A 156 24.74 -18.92 -1.06
CA GLN A 156 24.04 -18.55 -2.30
C GLN A 156 24.14 -17.04 -2.57
N LEU A 157 23.92 -16.22 -1.54
CA LEU A 157 24.11 -14.77 -1.64
C LEU A 157 25.54 -14.45 -2.06
N SER A 158 26.53 -15.06 -1.42
CA SER A 158 27.96 -14.85 -1.75
C SER A 158 28.29 -15.19 -3.21
N ARG A 159 27.64 -16.20 -3.81
CA ARG A 159 27.75 -16.48 -5.25
C ARG A 159 27.07 -15.41 -6.09
N LEU A 160 25.87 -14.99 -5.72
CA LEU A 160 25.15 -13.90 -6.39
C LEU A 160 25.98 -12.61 -6.43
N LEU A 161 26.71 -12.28 -5.35
CA LEU A 161 27.56 -11.08 -5.30
C LEU A 161 28.76 -11.11 -6.27
N GLN A 162 29.19 -12.29 -6.72
CA GLN A 162 30.28 -12.45 -7.69
C GLN A 162 29.82 -12.20 -9.14
N GLU A 163 28.51 -12.15 -9.38
CA GLU A 163 27.96 -11.94 -10.71
C GLU A 163 28.25 -10.53 -11.24
N PRO A 164 28.64 -10.38 -12.52
CA PRO A 164 28.99 -9.07 -13.10
C PRO A 164 27.90 -8.00 -12.97
N ASN A 165 26.63 -8.39 -12.89
CA ASN A 165 25.48 -7.49 -12.80
C ASN A 165 24.89 -7.35 -11.38
N ALA A 166 25.52 -7.91 -10.33
CA ALA A 166 25.02 -7.83 -8.96
C ALA A 166 24.76 -6.38 -8.50
N HIS A 167 25.66 -5.46 -8.83
CA HIS A 167 25.53 -4.04 -8.51
C HIS A 167 24.35 -3.31 -9.18
N LYS A 168 23.76 -3.89 -10.22
CA LYS A 168 22.58 -3.35 -10.91
C LYS A 168 21.28 -3.92 -10.38
N LEU A 169 21.33 -5.02 -9.61
CA LEU A 169 20.16 -5.75 -9.12
C LEU A 169 19.24 -4.81 -8.33
N GLU A 170 17.96 -4.80 -8.67
CA GLU A 170 16.96 -3.94 -8.03
C GLU A 170 16.04 -4.66 -7.04
N ALA A 171 15.81 -5.96 -7.20
CA ALA A 171 14.89 -6.71 -6.35
C ALA A 171 15.46 -8.09 -6.00
N LEU A 172 15.41 -8.41 -4.70
CA LEU A 172 15.89 -9.66 -4.13
C LEU A 172 14.78 -10.28 -3.29
N VAL A 173 14.53 -11.57 -3.48
CA VAL A 173 13.63 -12.40 -2.69
C VAL A 173 14.48 -13.43 -1.95
N LEU A 174 14.26 -13.59 -0.66
CA LEU A 174 14.95 -14.56 0.18
C LEU A 174 13.88 -15.48 0.75
N GLY A 175 13.90 -16.75 0.40
CA GLY A 175 12.99 -17.77 0.93
C GLY A 175 13.61 -18.53 2.09
N LEU A 176 13.36 -19.85 2.12
CA LEU A 176 13.79 -20.73 3.20
C LEU A 176 15.29 -20.60 3.50
N TRP A 177 15.61 -20.46 4.79
CA TRP A 177 16.96 -20.62 5.33
C TRP A 177 17.03 -21.90 6.19
N ALA A 178 18.26 -22.35 6.45
CA ALA A 178 18.50 -23.59 7.18
C ALA A 178 17.85 -23.55 8.58
N GLU A 179 17.05 -24.58 8.88
CA GLU A 179 16.39 -24.78 10.18
C GLU A 179 15.57 -23.56 10.63
N ALA A 180 14.76 -22.97 9.73
CA ALA A 180 14.05 -21.71 9.98
C ALA A 180 13.10 -21.67 11.20
N TYR A 181 12.77 -22.83 11.78
CA TYR A 181 11.98 -22.94 13.01
C TYR A 181 12.84 -23.03 14.29
N GLU A 182 14.16 -23.25 14.17
CA GLU A 182 15.12 -23.33 15.28
C GLU A 182 16.15 -22.20 15.25
N ARG A 183 16.55 -21.75 14.06
CA ARG A 183 17.57 -20.72 13.85
C ARG A 183 16.94 -19.44 13.33
N ASP A 184 17.20 -18.36 14.05
CA ASP A 184 16.73 -17.04 13.67
C ASP A 184 17.40 -16.52 12.39
N SER A 185 16.82 -15.45 11.84
CA SER A 185 17.27 -14.87 10.58
C SER A 185 18.50 -13.96 10.69
N SER A 186 19.16 -13.87 11.86
CA SER A 186 20.21 -12.86 12.11
C SER A 186 21.45 -13.03 11.22
N GLU A 187 21.83 -14.27 10.91
CA GLU A 187 22.93 -14.55 9.98
C GLU A 187 22.63 -14.06 8.56
N ILE A 188 21.38 -14.17 8.12
CA ILE A 188 20.93 -13.73 6.80
C ILE A 188 20.88 -12.20 6.75
N VAL A 189 20.36 -11.56 7.82
CA VAL A 189 20.40 -10.09 7.97
C VAL A 189 21.84 -9.58 7.89
N GLN A 190 22.77 -10.20 8.63
CA GLN A 190 24.18 -9.81 8.64
C GLN A 190 24.82 -10.00 7.26
N ALA A 191 24.54 -11.11 6.57
CA ALA A 191 25.03 -11.35 5.22
C ALA A 191 24.56 -10.27 4.22
N LEU A 192 23.30 -9.83 4.32
CA LEU A 192 22.80 -8.70 3.53
C LEU A 192 23.48 -7.38 3.88
N VAL A 193 23.74 -7.10 5.15
CA VAL A 193 24.43 -5.88 5.58
C VAL A 193 25.86 -5.85 5.03
N ASP A 194 26.55 -6.98 5.03
CA ASP A 194 27.92 -7.11 4.49
C ASP A 194 27.94 -7.01 2.95
N ALA A 195 26.85 -7.40 2.30
CA ALA A 195 26.64 -7.31 0.85
C ALA A 195 26.39 -5.88 0.33
N LYS A 196 26.13 -4.89 1.20
CA LYS A 196 25.65 -3.55 0.81
C LYS A 196 26.49 -2.83 -0.24
N GLN A 197 27.81 -3.04 -0.23
CA GLN A 197 28.74 -2.43 -1.19
C GLN A 197 28.66 -3.04 -2.59
N TYR A 198 28.11 -4.26 -2.69
CA TYR A 198 27.94 -4.98 -3.95
C TYR A 198 26.53 -4.83 -4.51
N LEU A 199 25.51 -4.65 -3.66
CA LEU A 199 24.10 -4.51 -4.05
C LEU A 199 23.63 -3.03 -4.06
N THR A 200 24.42 -2.16 -4.71
CA THR A 200 24.27 -0.69 -4.61
C THR A 200 23.00 -0.08 -5.26
N ASN A 201 22.26 -0.88 -6.03
CA ASN A 201 21.02 -0.47 -6.71
C ASN A 201 19.78 -1.21 -6.18
N LEU A 202 19.90 -1.93 -5.06
CA LEU A 202 18.79 -2.67 -4.48
C LEU A 202 17.69 -1.72 -4.00
N LYS A 203 16.46 -1.99 -4.44
CA LYS A 203 15.25 -1.18 -4.20
C LYS A 203 14.13 -1.98 -3.55
N ALA A 204 14.12 -3.29 -3.68
CA ALA A 204 13.07 -4.12 -3.08
C ALA A 204 13.68 -5.39 -2.46
N ILE A 205 13.27 -5.70 -1.24
CA ILE A 205 13.62 -6.94 -0.55
C ILE A 205 12.35 -7.59 -0.05
N PHE A 206 12.13 -8.85 -0.42
CA PHE A 206 11.20 -9.73 0.28
C PHE A 206 12.03 -10.72 1.10
N PHE A 207 11.90 -10.63 2.41
CA PHE A 207 12.62 -11.42 3.39
C PHE A 207 11.69 -12.48 3.99
N GLY A 208 11.99 -13.76 3.75
CA GLY A 208 11.20 -14.88 4.25
C GLY A 208 10.07 -15.31 3.34
N ASP A 209 10.26 -15.34 2.02
CA ASP A 209 9.32 -16.00 1.08
C ASP A 209 9.32 -17.52 1.29
N ILE A 210 8.81 -17.93 2.45
CA ILE A 210 8.75 -19.28 2.98
C ILE A 210 7.28 -19.70 2.95
N ILE A 211 7.01 -20.88 2.41
CA ILE A 211 5.65 -21.45 2.32
C ILE A 211 5.35 -22.36 3.50
N GLY A 212 4.07 -22.62 3.79
CA GLY A 212 3.67 -23.47 4.93
C GLY A 212 4.28 -24.87 4.89
N ASP A 213 4.40 -25.47 3.70
CA ASP A 213 5.08 -26.76 3.52
C ASP A 213 6.56 -26.75 3.96
N GLU A 214 7.22 -25.58 3.90
CA GLU A 214 8.61 -25.35 4.33
C GLU A 214 8.71 -25.06 5.81
N CYS A 215 7.94 -24.09 6.27
CA CYS A 215 7.83 -23.72 7.66
C CYS A 215 6.53 -22.94 7.81
N GLU A 216 5.66 -23.43 8.70
CA GLU A 216 4.47 -22.71 9.17
C GLU A 216 4.85 -21.26 9.51
N ILE A 217 4.08 -20.28 9.03
CA ILE A 217 4.39 -18.83 9.18
C ILE A 217 4.55 -18.43 10.65
N SER A 218 3.85 -19.11 11.55
CA SER A 218 3.91 -18.95 13.00
C SER A 218 5.24 -19.43 13.60
N TRP A 219 5.97 -20.30 12.92
CA TRP A 219 7.21 -20.91 13.43
C TRP A 219 8.47 -20.25 12.87
N ILE A 220 8.33 -19.42 11.82
CA ILE A 220 9.45 -18.71 11.20
C ILE A 220 10.14 -17.80 12.23
N GLN A 221 11.37 -18.15 12.61
CA GLN A 221 12.20 -17.40 13.54
C GLN A 221 12.85 -16.19 12.84
N GLN A 222 12.28 -15.01 13.03
CA GLN A 222 12.87 -13.75 12.59
C GLN A 222 13.86 -13.18 13.61
N SER A 223 14.48 -12.06 13.24
CA SER A 223 15.42 -11.30 14.05
C SER A 223 15.17 -9.80 13.88
N ASP A 224 16.10 -8.96 14.33
CA ASP A 224 16.05 -7.53 14.05
C ASP A 224 16.36 -7.23 12.58
N ILE A 225 15.34 -6.78 11.84
CA ILE A 225 15.42 -6.46 10.41
C ILE A 225 15.88 -5.01 10.16
N SER A 226 15.90 -4.16 11.19
CA SER A 226 16.29 -2.75 11.05
C SER A 226 17.67 -2.50 10.41
N PRO A 227 18.70 -3.36 10.56
CA PRO A 227 20.00 -3.16 9.89
C PRO A 227 19.90 -3.16 8.36
N ILE A 228 18.93 -3.85 7.77
CA ILE A 228 18.70 -3.87 6.31
C ILE A 228 18.34 -2.45 5.83
N LEU A 229 17.43 -1.77 6.54
CA LEU A 229 17.03 -0.40 6.20
C LEU A 229 18.21 0.58 6.26
N GLN A 230 19.13 0.39 7.20
CA GLN A 230 20.33 1.23 7.30
C GLN A 230 21.35 0.92 6.19
N ALA A 231 21.45 -0.34 5.77
CA ALA A 231 22.39 -0.79 4.75
C ALA A 231 22.01 -0.34 3.33
N TYR A 232 20.71 -0.21 3.04
CA TYR A 232 20.18 0.03 1.69
C TYR A 232 19.41 1.35 1.58
N PRO A 233 20.08 2.51 1.48
CA PRO A 233 19.44 3.83 1.53
C PRO A 233 18.50 4.15 0.35
N LYS A 234 18.51 3.32 -0.70
CA LYS A 234 17.62 3.40 -1.88
C LYS A 234 16.45 2.43 -1.80
N LEU A 235 16.31 1.67 -0.71
CA LEU A 235 15.26 0.67 -0.58
C LEU A 235 13.88 1.36 -0.58
N GLU A 236 13.03 0.93 -1.50
CA GLU A 236 11.67 1.42 -1.68
C GLU A 236 10.63 0.46 -1.12
N ILE A 237 10.90 -0.85 -1.11
CA ILE A 237 9.97 -1.89 -0.67
C ILE A 237 10.69 -2.86 0.27
N LEU A 238 10.13 -3.05 1.47
CA LEU A 238 10.51 -4.11 2.38
C LEU A 238 9.27 -4.94 2.71
N GLN A 239 9.32 -6.22 2.36
CA GLN A 239 8.34 -7.22 2.76
C GLN A 239 9.03 -8.23 3.68
N VAL A 240 8.39 -8.58 4.79
CA VAL A 240 8.89 -9.57 5.75
C VAL A 240 7.75 -10.55 6.05
N ARG A 241 8.05 -11.85 6.07
CA ARG A 241 7.10 -12.90 6.47
C ARG A 241 7.65 -13.71 7.64
N GLY A 242 6.81 -13.96 8.64
CA GLY A 242 7.19 -14.54 9.93
C GLY A 242 7.20 -13.48 11.02
N GLY A 243 6.59 -13.80 12.17
CA GLY A 243 6.39 -12.87 13.28
C GLY A 243 7.28 -13.12 14.50
N ASP A 244 7.71 -14.36 14.73
CA ASP A 244 8.45 -14.72 15.94
C ASP A 244 9.84 -14.07 15.93
N GLY A 245 10.23 -13.41 17.02
CA GLY A 245 11.50 -12.67 17.09
C GLY A 245 11.61 -11.43 16.18
N LEU A 246 10.58 -11.06 15.41
CA LEU A 246 10.63 -9.94 14.46
C LEU A 246 10.75 -8.60 15.18
N GLN A 247 11.87 -7.91 14.93
CA GLN A 247 12.14 -6.61 15.55
C GLN A 247 12.59 -5.57 14.54
N PHE A 248 12.39 -4.32 14.95
CA PHE A 248 12.92 -3.13 14.31
C PHE A 248 13.55 -2.22 15.36
N SER A 249 14.81 -2.48 15.70
CA SER A 249 15.53 -1.74 16.74
C SER A 249 15.64 -0.24 16.44
N LEU A 250 15.09 0.58 17.33
CA LEU A 250 15.05 2.04 17.19
C LEU A 250 16.40 2.68 17.57
N PRO A 251 16.75 3.85 16.97
CA PRO A 251 15.96 4.61 16.00
C PRO A 251 16.11 4.09 14.56
N VAL A 252 14.98 4.02 13.84
CA VAL A 252 14.95 3.68 12.42
C VAL A 252 14.43 4.87 11.62
N GLN A 253 15.18 5.29 10.61
CA GLN A 253 14.77 6.30 9.63
C GLN A 253 15.08 5.82 8.23
N HIS A 254 14.12 5.93 7.31
CA HIS A 254 14.33 5.62 5.90
C HIS A 254 13.57 6.59 4.98
N ASN A 255 14.30 7.41 4.22
CA ASN A 255 13.71 8.49 3.43
C ASN A 255 13.10 8.03 2.09
N HIS A 256 13.37 6.80 1.65
CA HIS A 256 12.91 6.28 0.36
C HIS A 256 11.98 5.07 0.46
N LEU A 257 11.70 4.58 1.69
CA LEU A 257 10.84 3.41 1.85
C LEU A 257 9.40 3.83 1.57
N LYS A 258 8.81 3.25 0.52
CA LYS A 258 7.45 3.50 0.05
C LYS A 258 6.48 2.42 0.49
N ALA A 259 6.94 1.18 0.67
CA ALA A 259 6.13 0.08 1.15
C ALA A 259 6.81 -0.70 2.28
N LEU A 260 6.05 -0.93 3.35
CA LEU A 260 6.37 -1.85 4.43
C LEU A 260 5.25 -2.87 4.54
N ILE A 261 5.57 -4.14 4.36
CA ILE A 261 4.63 -5.26 4.40
C ILE A 261 5.14 -6.27 5.42
N VAL A 262 4.30 -6.63 6.39
CA VAL A 262 4.62 -7.60 7.44
C VAL A 262 3.53 -8.66 7.47
N GLU A 263 3.89 -9.87 7.04
CA GLU A 263 3.02 -11.06 6.96
C GLU A 263 3.30 -11.97 8.16
N THR A 264 2.31 -12.20 9.03
CA THR A 264 2.48 -13.05 10.22
C THR A 264 1.22 -13.87 10.52
N GLY A 265 1.41 -15.00 11.21
CA GLY A 265 0.34 -15.76 11.87
C GLY A 265 -0.04 -15.20 13.26
N GLY A 266 0.79 -14.31 13.81
CA GLY A 266 0.58 -13.60 15.07
C GLY A 266 1.56 -12.44 15.22
N LEU A 267 1.09 -11.20 15.14
CA LEU A 267 1.94 -10.00 15.17
C LEU A 267 2.03 -9.44 16.59
N SER A 268 3.26 -9.22 17.05
CA SER A 268 3.49 -8.63 18.37
C SER A 268 3.20 -7.13 18.39
N ARG A 269 2.60 -6.67 19.49
CA ARG A 269 2.40 -5.25 19.79
C ARG A 269 3.71 -4.46 19.90
N ASP A 270 4.80 -5.11 20.33
CA ASP A 270 6.11 -4.47 20.41
C ASP A 270 6.63 -4.15 19.02
N THR A 271 6.47 -5.06 18.07
CA THR A 271 6.81 -4.85 16.65
C THR A 271 5.97 -3.71 16.06
N VAL A 272 4.66 -3.67 16.34
CA VAL A 272 3.78 -2.56 15.90
C VAL A 272 4.20 -1.22 16.51
N ALA A 273 4.53 -1.20 17.80
CA ALA A 273 5.00 -0.01 18.49
C ALA A 273 6.34 0.48 17.92
N GLN A 274 7.24 -0.43 17.52
CA GLN A 274 8.49 -0.08 16.84
C GLN A 274 8.24 0.50 15.45
N ILE A 275 7.35 -0.10 14.65
CA ILE A 275 6.95 0.43 13.34
C ILE A 275 6.38 1.85 13.47
N CYS A 276 5.52 2.09 14.47
CA CYS A 276 4.94 3.42 14.74
C CYS A 276 5.96 4.48 15.16
N GLN A 277 7.12 4.07 15.66
CA GLN A 277 8.21 4.94 16.10
C GLN A 277 9.26 5.18 15.01
N MET A 278 9.19 4.48 13.87
CA MET A 278 10.08 4.74 12.74
C MET A 278 9.76 6.08 12.06
N ASN A 279 10.79 6.71 11.50
CA ASN A 279 10.63 7.87 10.63
C ASN A 279 10.65 7.45 9.15
N LEU A 280 9.46 7.24 8.57
CA LEU A 280 9.26 6.79 7.19
C LEU A 280 8.46 7.83 6.38
N PRO A 281 9.06 8.99 6.04
CA PRO A 281 8.32 10.11 5.43
C PRO A 281 7.82 9.82 4.01
N ALA A 282 8.39 8.83 3.33
CA ALA A 282 8.01 8.42 1.98
C ALA A 282 7.01 7.26 1.95
N LEU A 283 6.55 6.75 3.11
CA LEU A 283 5.70 5.57 3.16
C LEU A 283 4.33 5.85 2.53
N GLU A 284 3.98 5.06 1.53
CA GLU A 284 2.72 5.13 0.79
C GLU A 284 1.87 3.86 0.97
N HIS A 285 2.49 2.75 1.37
CA HIS A 285 1.87 1.45 1.57
C HIS A 285 2.31 0.86 2.90
N LEU A 286 1.36 0.61 3.79
CA LEU A 286 1.55 -0.15 5.01
C LEU A 286 0.59 -1.34 4.99
N GLU A 287 1.13 -2.54 5.14
CA GLU A 287 0.35 -3.78 5.24
C GLU A 287 0.82 -4.59 6.44
N LEU A 288 -0.09 -4.84 7.38
CA LEU A 288 0.16 -5.60 8.60
C LEU A 288 -0.84 -6.74 8.70
N TRP A 289 -0.33 -7.97 8.88
CA TRP A 289 -1.13 -9.15 9.15
C TRP A 289 -1.06 -9.44 10.64
N PHE A 290 -2.19 -9.31 11.33
CA PHE A 290 -2.21 -9.40 12.80
C PHE A 290 -2.22 -10.83 13.33
N GLY A 291 -2.82 -11.75 12.58
CA GLY A 291 -2.95 -13.14 12.96
C GLY A 291 -3.81 -13.35 14.22
N ARG A 292 -3.43 -14.35 15.01
CA ARG A 292 -4.12 -14.81 16.21
C ARG A 292 -3.25 -14.75 17.45
N GLU A 293 -3.90 -14.68 18.61
CA GLU A 293 -3.24 -14.87 19.90
C GLU A 293 -2.68 -16.28 20.10
N ASP A 294 -3.36 -17.28 19.53
CA ASP A 294 -2.95 -18.69 19.57
C ASP A 294 -1.56 -18.91 18.94
N TYR A 295 -1.10 -18.00 18.08
CA TYR A 295 0.18 -18.05 17.36
C TYR A 295 1.09 -16.86 17.67
N GLY A 296 0.98 -16.31 18.89
CA GLY A 296 1.91 -15.31 19.42
C GLY A 296 1.50 -13.85 19.17
N GLY A 297 0.36 -13.59 18.52
CA GLY A 297 -0.16 -12.25 18.33
C GLY A 297 -0.71 -11.65 19.63
N ASP A 298 -0.21 -10.48 20.04
CA ASP A 298 -0.71 -9.76 21.22
C ASP A 298 -1.06 -8.29 20.93
N CYS A 299 -1.09 -7.92 19.65
CA CYS A 299 -1.53 -6.62 19.17
C CYS A 299 -3.05 -6.52 19.08
N TRP A 300 -3.60 -5.40 19.55
CA TRP A 300 -5.03 -5.09 19.50
C TRP A 300 -5.30 -3.68 18.97
N ILE A 301 -6.56 -3.27 19.00
CA ILE A 301 -7.00 -1.99 18.44
C ILE A 301 -6.27 -0.79 19.06
N GLU A 302 -5.97 -0.85 20.36
CA GLU A 302 -5.28 0.23 21.08
C GLU A 302 -3.85 0.42 20.58
N ASP A 303 -3.18 -0.65 20.14
CA ASP A 303 -1.78 -0.62 19.71
C ASP A 303 -1.62 0.03 18.33
N ILE A 304 -2.68 0.02 17.50
CA ILE A 304 -2.68 0.65 16.17
C ILE A 304 -3.25 2.07 16.17
N HIS A 305 -3.71 2.59 17.31
CA HIS A 305 -4.16 3.97 17.44
C HIS A 305 -3.17 5.01 16.88
N PRO A 306 -1.84 4.89 17.06
CA PRO A 306 -0.91 5.84 16.46
C PRO A 306 -1.03 5.88 14.93
N ILE A 307 -1.22 4.74 14.27
CA ILE A 307 -1.39 4.66 12.81
C ILE A 307 -2.69 5.37 12.39
N LEU A 308 -3.78 5.11 13.13
CA LEU A 308 -5.11 5.60 12.78
C LEU A 308 -5.31 7.08 13.10
N PHE A 309 -4.78 7.60 14.21
CA PHE A 309 -5.19 8.91 14.73
C PHE A 309 -4.07 9.95 14.78
N GLU A 310 -2.80 9.57 14.64
CA GLU A 310 -1.67 10.48 14.82
C GLU A 310 -0.98 10.89 13.50
N GLU A 311 -1.57 10.55 12.34
CA GLU A 311 -1.04 10.89 11.01
C GLU A 311 0.46 10.53 10.83
N LYS A 312 0.90 9.41 11.44
CA LYS A 312 2.32 8.98 11.46
C LYS A 312 2.95 8.90 10.09
N PHE A 313 2.17 8.47 9.09
CA PHE A 313 2.61 8.26 7.72
C PHE A 313 1.88 9.24 6.80
N PRO A 314 2.41 10.46 6.60
CA PRO A 314 1.66 11.55 5.94
C PRO A 314 1.38 11.28 4.46
N ASN A 315 2.12 10.37 3.83
CA ASN A 315 1.98 10.02 2.42
C ASN A 315 1.22 8.71 2.18
N LEU A 316 0.68 8.09 3.24
CA LEU A 316 0.02 6.80 3.18
C LEU A 316 -1.19 6.83 2.23
N THR A 317 -1.24 5.85 1.33
CA THR A 317 -2.29 5.68 0.33
C THR A 317 -2.95 4.30 0.40
N TYR A 318 -2.21 3.30 0.85
CA TYR A 318 -2.69 1.95 1.06
C TYR A 318 -2.49 1.60 2.53
N LEU A 319 -3.58 1.20 3.18
CA LEU A 319 -3.57 0.67 4.54
C LEU A 319 -4.21 -0.71 4.53
N GLY A 320 -3.37 -1.74 4.69
CA GLY A 320 -3.78 -3.11 4.89
C GLY A 320 -3.67 -3.48 6.37
N LEU A 321 -4.82 -3.74 6.99
CA LEU A 321 -4.94 -4.27 8.34
C LEU A 321 -5.57 -5.66 8.23
N ARG A 322 -4.80 -6.57 7.64
CA ARG A 322 -5.26 -7.85 7.11
C ARG A 322 -5.16 -8.93 8.16
N ASN A 323 -5.77 -10.07 7.86
CA ASN A 323 -5.60 -11.30 8.61
C ASN A 323 -5.78 -11.10 10.12
N SER A 324 -6.79 -10.31 10.53
CA SER A 324 -6.96 -9.90 11.92
C SER A 324 -8.09 -10.65 12.60
N GLN A 325 -7.87 -11.04 13.86
CA GLN A 325 -8.90 -11.60 14.71
C GLN A 325 -9.88 -10.56 15.29
N PHE A 326 -9.57 -9.26 15.21
CA PHE A 326 -10.35 -8.14 15.74
C PHE A 326 -10.76 -7.16 14.63
N THR A 327 -11.21 -7.69 13.49
CA THR A 327 -11.46 -6.86 12.30
C THR A 327 -12.68 -5.93 12.46
N ASP A 328 -13.67 -6.31 13.26
CA ASP A 328 -14.84 -5.46 13.54
C ASP A 328 -14.43 -4.20 14.34
N GLU A 329 -13.53 -4.37 15.31
CA GLU A 329 -12.96 -3.28 16.11
C GLU A 329 -12.13 -2.33 15.23
N ILE A 330 -11.36 -2.88 14.28
CA ILE A 330 -10.64 -2.08 13.28
C ILE A 330 -11.62 -1.26 12.44
N ALA A 331 -12.69 -1.89 11.91
CA ALA A 331 -13.70 -1.21 11.12
C ALA A 331 -14.35 -0.05 11.91
N ASN A 332 -14.72 -0.28 13.17
CA ASN A 332 -15.31 0.74 14.04
C ASN A 332 -14.35 1.92 14.32
N ALA A 333 -13.06 1.65 14.53
CA ALA A 333 -12.09 2.72 14.76
C ALA A 333 -11.81 3.54 13.50
N ILE A 334 -11.72 2.88 12.34
CA ILE A 334 -11.40 3.53 11.06
C ILE A 334 -12.47 4.55 10.67
N VAL A 335 -13.75 4.25 10.87
CA VAL A 335 -14.83 5.17 10.46
C VAL A 335 -14.80 6.50 11.22
N SER A 336 -14.14 6.53 12.38
CA SER A 336 -13.93 7.73 13.20
C SER A 336 -12.53 8.34 13.02
N SER A 337 -11.65 7.67 12.28
CA SER A 337 -10.25 8.04 12.13
C SER A 337 -10.03 9.04 10.99
N PRO A 338 -9.10 10.00 11.14
CA PRO A 338 -8.71 10.89 10.04
C PRO A 338 -8.08 10.14 8.85
N ILE A 339 -7.51 8.94 9.07
CA ILE A 339 -6.78 8.16 8.05
C ILE A 339 -7.66 7.80 6.86
N ILE A 340 -8.98 7.61 7.07
CA ILE A 340 -9.90 7.24 5.99
C ILE A 340 -9.96 8.33 4.90
N ASN A 341 -9.65 9.57 5.26
CA ASN A 341 -9.63 10.67 4.31
C ASN A 341 -8.33 10.71 3.49
N SER A 342 -7.23 10.16 4.01
CA SER A 342 -5.91 10.19 3.35
C SER A 342 -5.64 8.99 2.45
N ILE A 343 -6.15 7.80 2.80
CA ILE A 343 -5.92 6.56 2.04
C ILE A 343 -6.84 6.43 0.83
N SER A 344 -6.35 5.76 -0.21
CA SER A 344 -7.10 5.35 -1.41
C SER A 344 -7.55 3.89 -1.34
N VAL A 345 -6.81 3.04 -0.63
CA VAL A 345 -7.12 1.62 -0.47
C VAL A 345 -7.18 1.28 1.01
N LEU A 346 -8.31 0.70 1.41
CA LEU A 346 -8.47 0.05 2.70
C LEU A 346 -8.59 -1.46 2.47
N ASP A 347 -7.66 -2.23 3.05
CA ASP A 347 -7.67 -3.68 2.97
C ASP A 347 -7.83 -4.31 4.36
N LEU A 348 -9.00 -4.92 4.58
CA LEU A 348 -9.38 -5.66 5.78
C LEU A 348 -9.54 -7.16 5.48
N SER A 349 -8.97 -7.63 4.37
CA SER A 349 -9.13 -9.01 3.91
C SER A 349 -8.50 -10.03 4.86
N MET A 350 -8.92 -11.28 4.70
CA MET A 350 -8.43 -12.45 5.45
C MET A 350 -8.75 -12.40 6.95
N GLY A 351 -9.45 -11.39 7.42
CA GLY A 351 -9.78 -11.20 8.83
C GLY A 351 -11.05 -11.91 9.27
N THR A 352 -11.58 -11.41 10.37
CA THR A 352 -12.80 -11.88 11.01
C THR A 352 -13.98 -10.94 10.77
N LEU A 353 -13.94 -9.99 9.82
CA LEU A 353 -15.01 -8.99 9.65
C LEU A 353 -16.40 -9.65 9.52
N SER A 354 -17.35 -9.22 10.34
CA SER A 354 -18.77 -9.60 10.24
C SER A 354 -19.61 -8.53 9.57
N ASP A 355 -20.87 -8.89 9.33
CA ASP A 355 -21.94 -7.96 9.02
C ASP A 355 -21.99 -6.74 9.95
N ALA A 356 -21.78 -6.91 11.27
CA ALA A 356 -21.82 -5.79 12.20
C ALA A 356 -20.69 -4.77 11.95
N GLY A 357 -19.46 -5.25 11.75
CA GLY A 357 -18.33 -4.39 11.40
C GLY A 357 -18.48 -3.75 10.02
N ALA A 358 -19.02 -4.49 9.04
CA ALA A 358 -19.26 -3.98 7.70
C ALA A 358 -20.38 -2.91 7.66
N GLU A 359 -21.40 -3.02 8.50
CA GLU A 359 -22.44 -1.98 8.64
C GLU A 359 -21.87 -0.67 9.18
N GLU A 360 -20.87 -0.69 10.06
CA GLU A 360 -20.15 0.53 10.46
C GLU A 360 -19.49 1.22 9.25
N LEU A 361 -18.83 0.44 8.38
CA LEU A 361 -18.23 0.96 7.14
C LEU A 361 -19.29 1.54 6.20
N LEU A 362 -20.41 0.84 6.00
CA LEU A 362 -21.52 1.30 5.15
C LEU A 362 -22.12 2.64 5.63
N ASN A 363 -22.15 2.86 6.94
CA ASN A 363 -22.65 4.10 7.54
C ASN A 363 -21.65 5.26 7.48
N CYS A 364 -20.39 5.00 7.09
CA CYS A 364 -19.37 6.01 6.95
C CYS A 364 -19.32 6.59 5.53
N GLN A 365 -19.76 7.83 5.36
CA GLN A 365 -19.72 8.51 4.05
C GLN A 365 -18.28 8.57 3.48
N ALA A 366 -17.26 8.62 4.33
CA ALA A 366 -15.88 8.73 3.87
C ALA A 366 -15.38 7.48 3.11
N ILE A 367 -15.98 6.31 3.35
CA ILE A 367 -15.68 5.08 2.61
C ILE A 367 -15.91 5.27 1.11
N SER A 368 -16.92 6.06 0.72
CA SER A 368 -17.20 6.37 -0.69
C SER A 368 -16.07 7.16 -1.39
N TYR A 369 -15.08 7.67 -0.64
CA TYR A 369 -13.90 8.32 -1.18
C TYR A 369 -12.74 7.38 -1.45
N LEU A 370 -12.82 6.11 -1.04
CA LEU A 370 -11.82 5.10 -1.40
C LEU A 370 -11.87 4.78 -2.90
N ASP A 371 -10.76 4.34 -3.44
CA ASP A 371 -10.71 3.70 -4.75
C ASP A 371 -11.03 2.20 -4.62
N ILE A 372 -10.51 1.56 -3.57
CA ILE A 372 -10.68 0.13 -3.31
C ILE A 372 -10.99 -0.11 -1.82
N LEU A 373 -12.01 -0.93 -1.57
CA LEU A 373 -12.30 -1.53 -0.27
C LEU A 373 -12.17 -3.05 -0.42
N ASN A 374 -11.18 -3.66 0.22
CA ASN A 374 -11.02 -5.10 0.22
C ASN A 374 -11.50 -5.71 1.54
N VAL A 375 -12.56 -6.51 1.46
CA VAL A 375 -13.15 -7.27 2.56
C VAL A 375 -13.31 -8.74 2.15
N SER A 376 -12.44 -9.22 1.25
CA SER A 376 -12.37 -10.62 0.84
C SER A 376 -11.97 -11.50 2.02
N GLU A 377 -12.35 -12.77 1.99
CA GLU A 377 -12.02 -13.75 3.04
C GLU A 377 -12.46 -13.28 4.43
N SER A 378 -13.68 -12.76 4.51
CA SER A 378 -14.35 -12.30 5.73
C SER A 378 -15.58 -13.19 6.03
N PHE A 379 -16.44 -12.79 6.97
CA PHE A 379 -17.66 -13.50 7.35
C PHE A 379 -18.90 -12.65 7.03
N LEU A 380 -19.00 -12.18 5.79
CA LEU A 380 -20.11 -11.32 5.35
C LEU A 380 -21.24 -12.13 4.74
N SER A 381 -22.46 -11.80 5.13
CA SER A 381 -23.67 -12.34 4.50
C SER A 381 -23.89 -11.75 3.10
N GLN A 382 -24.65 -12.47 2.29
CA GLN A 382 -25.02 -12.01 0.95
C GLN A 382 -25.75 -10.66 0.97
N GLU A 383 -26.55 -10.39 1.99
CA GLU A 383 -27.26 -9.11 2.13
C GLU A 383 -26.27 -7.93 2.28
N VAL A 384 -25.26 -8.08 3.13
CA VAL A 384 -24.26 -7.04 3.36
C VAL A 384 -23.36 -6.86 2.14
N ILE A 385 -22.99 -7.94 1.45
CA ILE A 385 -22.24 -7.88 0.19
C ILE A 385 -23.00 -7.08 -0.88
N GLU A 386 -24.32 -7.31 -0.99
CA GLU A 386 -25.17 -6.55 -1.91
C GLU A 386 -25.20 -5.06 -1.56
N LYS A 387 -25.30 -4.71 -0.27
CA LYS A 387 -25.22 -3.31 0.19
C LYS A 387 -23.86 -2.68 -0.14
N LEU A 388 -22.75 -3.36 0.15
CA LEU A 388 -21.40 -2.89 -0.16
C LEU A 388 -21.21 -2.66 -1.67
N SER A 389 -21.79 -3.53 -2.50
CA SER A 389 -21.73 -3.41 -3.96
C SER A 389 -22.46 -2.18 -4.52
N THR A 390 -23.27 -1.48 -3.69
CA THR A 390 -23.93 -0.23 -4.09
C THR A 390 -23.06 1.02 -3.90
N LEU A 391 -21.91 0.88 -3.22
CA LEU A 391 -20.95 1.96 -3.03
C LEU A 391 -20.28 2.33 -4.35
N ASP A 392 -19.99 3.62 -4.55
CA ASP A 392 -19.21 4.12 -5.71
C ASP A 392 -17.69 3.90 -5.50
N VAL A 393 -17.32 2.67 -5.16
CA VAL A 393 -15.97 2.20 -4.81
C VAL A 393 -15.79 0.81 -5.39
N ARG A 394 -14.57 0.44 -5.80
CA ARG A 394 -14.29 -0.95 -6.17
C ARG A 394 -14.22 -1.81 -4.91
N VAL A 395 -15.28 -2.56 -4.61
CA VAL A 395 -15.30 -3.49 -3.47
C VAL A 395 -14.83 -4.87 -3.90
N LEU A 396 -13.89 -5.46 -3.15
CA LEU A 396 -13.45 -6.85 -3.28
C LEU A 396 -14.05 -7.67 -2.13
N VAL A 397 -14.81 -8.71 -2.46
CA VAL A 397 -15.61 -9.53 -1.52
C VAL A 397 -15.40 -11.03 -1.72
N ASN A 398 -14.28 -11.43 -2.34
CA ASN A 398 -14.08 -12.82 -2.75
C ASN A 398 -13.97 -13.76 -1.54
N ASN A 399 -14.28 -15.05 -1.72
CA ASN A 399 -14.00 -16.13 -0.77
C ASN A 399 -14.53 -15.91 0.67
N GLN A 400 -15.77 -15.41 0.82
CA GLN A 400 -16.39 -15.28 2.14
C GLN A 400 -16.52 -16.63 2.86
N LYS A 401 -16.21 -16.62 4.15
CA LYS A 401 -16.28 -17.75 5.08
C LYS A 401 -17.66 -17.79 5.75
N GLN A 402 -18.06 -18.99 6.17
CA GLN A 402 -19.27 -19.21 6.95
C GLN A 402 -18.90 -19.40 8.42
N GLU A 403 -19.73 -18.92 9.33
CA GLU A 403 -19.58 -19.25 10.75
C GLU A 403 -20.03 -20.70 10.98
N ASP A 404 -19.23 -21.48 11.70
CA ASP A 404 -19.62 -22.83 12.11
C ASP A 404 -20.74 -22.77 13.16
N GLU A 405 -21.94 -23.25 12.79
CA GLU A 405 -23.13 -23.26 13.67
C GLU A 405 -22.95 -24.09 14.95
N ASP A 406 -22.02 -25.05 14.95
CA ASP A 406 -21.75 -25.98 16.06
C ASP A 406 -20.55 -25.57 16.95
N GLY A 407 -19.95 -24.40 16.72
CA GLY A 407 -18.77 -23.92 17.44
C GLY A 407 -19.06 -23.44 18.87
N TYR A 408 -18.32 -23.95 19.86
CA TYR A 408 -18.29 -23.37 21.21
C TYR A 408 -17.50 -22.05 21.19
N ILE A 409 -18.19 -20.90 21.23
CA ILE A 409 -17.68 -19.54 21.56
C ILE A 409 -16.42 -19.11 20.75
N HIS A 410 -16.59 -18.15 19.81
CA HIS A 410 -15.58 -17.57 18.88
C HIS A 410 -15.26 -18.39 17.62
N SER A 411 -16.25 -18.64 16.76
CA SER A 411 -16.11 -19.42 15.52
C SER A 411 -15.39 -18.71 14.36
N ARG A 412 -15.23 -17.38 14.40
CA ARG A 412 -14.58 -16.64 13.32
C ARG A 412 -13.06 -16.73 13.42
N TYR A 413 -12.43 -17.23 12.37
CA TYR A 413 -10.98 -17.40 12.24
C TYR A 413 -10.42 -16.56 11.09
N CYS A 414 -9.26 -15.93 11.27
CA CYS A 414 -8.55 -15.29 10.17
C CYS A 414 -7.92 -16.35 9.25
N SER A 415 -7.60 -16.01 8.01
CA SER A 415 -7.25 -17.02 6.99
C SER A 415 -5.86 -17.64 7.17
N VAL A 416 -4.92 -16.91 7.77
CA VAL A 416 -3.53 -17.36 7.98
C VAL A 416 -3.21 -17.28 9.45
N ALA A 417 -2.65 -18.35 10.01
CA ALA A 417 -2.47 -18.44 11.45
C ALA A 417 -1.35 -19.41 11.81
N GLU A 418 -1.36 -20.61 11.22
CA GLU A 418 -0.21 -21.53 11.22
C GLU A 418 0.72 -21.26 10.06
#